data_AF-A0A7G8FL01-F1
#
_entry.id   AF-A0A7G8FL01-F1
#
_cell.length_a   1.000
_cell.length_b   1.000
_cell.length_c   1.000
_cell.angle_alpha   90.00
_cell.angle_beta   90.00
_cell.angle_gamma   90.00
#
_symmetry.space_group_name_H-M   'P 1'
#
loop_
_entity.id
_entity.type
_entity.pdbx_description
1 polymer ?
#
loop_
_entity_poly.entity_id
_entity_poly.type
_entity_poly.pdbx_seq_one_letter_code
_entity_poly.pdbx_strand_id
1 'polypeptide(L)' 'MRAAKRLINQLDKALSSFDSFGDDPTSHVEEVLTMLKTPLDRVNLRSQTKPELMEEIKVERDRALLKQEILNRVIAG' A
#
# COMPACT_ATOMS: atom_id res chain seq x y z
N MET A 1 -3.57 -16.21 -8.03
CA MET A 1 -3.55 -15.06 -7.09
C MET A 1 -3.28 -13.80 -7.90
N ARG A 2 -4.22 -12.83 -7.91
CA ARG A 2 -4.16 -11.57 -8.68
C ARG A 2 -2.94 -10.73 -8.28
N ALA A 3 -2.34 -9.99 -9.21
CA ALA A 3 -1.07 -9.29 -8.96
C ALA A 3 -1.22 -8.16 -7.93
N ALA A 4 -2.37 -7.47 -7.89
CA ALA A 4 -2.66 -6.46 -6.88
C ALA A 4 -2.69 -7.05 -5.46
N LYS A 5 -3.28 -8.24 -5.28
CA LYS A 5 -3.29 -8.92 -3.97
C LYS A 5 -1.88 -9.27 -3.49
N ARG A 6 -0.96 -9.61 -4.41
CA ARG A 6 0.44 -9.82 -4.05
C ARG A 6 1.12 -8.53 -3.63
N LEU A 7 0.87 -7.43 -4.33
CA LEU A 7 1.38 -6.11 -3.98
C LEU A 7 0.93 -5.67 -2.58
N ILE A 8 -0.38 -5.74 -2.31
CA ILE A 8 -0.94 -5.35 -1.02
C ILE A 8 -0.37 -6.21 0.10
N ASN A 9 -0.27 -7.53 -0.08
CA ASN A 9 0.36 -8.39 0.92
C ASN A 9 1.83 -8.04 1.20
N GLN A 10 2.58 -7.57 0.19
CA GLN A 10 3.96 -7.12 0.40
C GLN A 10 4.01 -5.78 1.14
N LEU A 11 3.10 -4.86 0.82
CA LEU A 11 2.93 -3.60 1.52
C LEU A 11 2.59 -3.82 3.00
N ASP A 12 1.59 -4.67 3.28
CA ASP A 12 1.19 -5.02 4.66
C ASP A 12 2.36 -5.63 5.43
N LYS A 13 3.14 -6.52 4.78
CA LYS A 13 4.32 -7.11 5.40
C LYS A 13 5.39 -6.06 5.71
N ALA A 14 5.66 -5.14 4.78
CA ALA A 14 6.63 -4.05 5.00
C ALA A 14 6.17 -3.10 6.11
N LEU A 15 4.89 -2.74 6.15
CA LEU A 15 4.34 -1.88 7.19
C LEU A 15 4.29 -2.57 8.56
N SER A 16 4.12 -3.89 8.60
CA SER A 16 4.09 -4.66 9.85
C SER A 16 5.43 -4.71 10.60
N SER A 17 6.55 -4.29 9.98
CA SER A 17 7.84 -4.19 10.68
C SER A 17 7.99 -2.90 11.48
N PHE A 18 7.06 -1.95 11.37
CA PHE A 18 7.06 -0.71 12.14
C PHE A 18 6.24 -0.92 13.42
N ASP A 19 6.87 -0.70 14.57
CA ASP A 19 6.17 -0.75 15.88
C ASP A 19 5.25 0.46 16.09
N SER A 20 5.57 1.59 15.45
CA SER A 20 4.80 2.84 15.44
C SER A 20 5.17 3.69 14.22
N PHE A 21 4.26 4.58 13.81
CA PHE A 21 4.45 5.54 12.74
C PHE A 21 4.61 6.99 13.24
N GLY A 22 4.64 7.19 14.55
CA GLY A 22 4.78 8.52 15.17
C GLY A 22 3.65 9.49 14.82
N ASP A 23 3.96 10.80 14.89
CA ASP A 23 3.01 11.88 14.63
C ASP A 23 2.80 12.15 13.13
N ASP A 24 3.76 11.73 12.28
CA ASP A 24 3.68 11.85 10.82
C ASP A 24 3.97 10.50 10.14
N PRO A 25 2.96 9.65 9.94
CA PRO A 25 3.11 8.38 9.24
C PRO A 25 3.64 8.52 7.81
N THR A 26 3.50 9.70 7.19
CA THR A 26 3.90 9.91 5.79
C THR A 26 5.42 10.05 5.64
N SER A 27 6.15 10.33 6.72
CA SER A 27 7.62 10.40 6.69
C SER A 27 8.28 9.05 6.36
N HIS A 28 7.57 7.93 6.55
CA HIS A 28 8.08 6.58 6.28
C HIS A 28 7.89 6.11 4.82
N VAL A 29 7.25 6.91 3.96
CA VAL A 29 6.92 6.49 2.58
C VAL A 29 8.16 6.08 1.79
N GLU A 30 9.24 6.88 1.83
CA GLU A 30 10.47 6.57 1.09
C GLU A 30 11.20 5.32 1.60
N GLU A 31 11.15 5.09 2.91
CA GLU A 31 11.71 3.90 3.55
C GLU A 31 10.93 2.65 3.09
N VAL A 32 9.60 2.70 3.16
CA VAL A 32 8.71 1.61 2.72
C VAL A 32 8.86 1.35 1.22
N LEU A 33 8.96 2.40 0.39
CA LEU A 33 9.21 2.27 -1.04
C LEU A 33 10.56 1.61 -1.33
N THR A 34 11.58 1.91 -0.52
CA THR A 34 12.90 1.28 -0.64
C THR A 34 12.84 -0.21 -0.30
N MET A 35 12.14 -0.59 0.79
CA MET A 35 11.91 -1.99 1.15
C MET A 35 11.14 -2.75 0.05
N LEU A 36 10.21 -2.08 -0.61
CA LEU A 36 9.36 -2.66 -1.65
C LEU A 36 9.97 -2.61 -3.05
N LYS A 37 11.10 -1.95 -3.27
CA LYS A 37 11.71 -1.76 -4.60
C LYS A 37 11.85 -3.08 -5.38
N THR A 38 12.47 -4.10 -4.77
CA THR A 38 12.63 -5.42 -5.41
C THR A 38 11.30 -6.16 -5.63
N PRO A 39 10.37 -6.22 -4.66
CA PRO A 39 9.01 -6.73 -4.90
C PRO A 39 8.25 -6.01 -6.02
N LEU A 40 8.30 -4.67 -6.06
CA LEU A 40 7.60 -3.83 -7.03
C LEU A 40 8.13 -4.06 -8.46
N ASP A 41 9.44 -4.17 -8.60
CA ASP A 41 10.10 -4.48 -9.88
C ASP A 41 9.71 -5.90 -10.36
N ARG A 42 9.60 -6.88 -9.44
CA ARG A 42 9.16 -8.26 -9.77
C ARG A 42 7.69 -8.36 -10.18
N VAL A 43 6.82 -7.52 -9.62
CA VAL A 43 5.40 -7.47 -10.00
C VAL A 43 5.19 -6.66 -11.29
N ASN A 44 6.27 -6.11 -11.86
CA ASN A 44 6.32 -5.35 -13.11
C ASN A 44 5.35 -4.14 -13.14
N LEU A 45 5.11 -3.56 -11.97
CA LEU A 45 4.18 -2.45 -11.77
C LEU A 45 4.66 -1.14 -12.40
N ARG A 46 5.97 -1.03 -12.62
CA ARG A 46 6.60 0.09 -13.32
C ARG A 46 6.39 0.04 -14.83
N SER A 47 6.10 -1.13 -15.39
CA SER A 47 5.68 -1.23 -16.78
C SER A 47 4.19 -0.87 -16.86
N GLN A 48 3.89 0.31 -17.41
CA GLN A 48 2.54 0.86 -17.61
C GLN A 48 1.66 0.02 -18.57
N THR A 49 2.03 -1.23 -18.84
CA THR A 49 1.55 -2.02 -19.98
C THR A 49 0.34 -2.89 -19.67
N LYS A 50 -0.22 -2.84 -18.45
CA LYS A 50 -1.40 -3.65 -18.06
C LYS A 50 -2.48 -2.83 -17.34
N PRO A 51 -3.43 -2.24 -18.08
CA PRO A 51 -4.53 -1.45 -17.53
C PRO A 51 -5.33 -2.17 -16.45
N GLU A 52 -5.62 -3.46 -16.64
CA GLU A 52 -6.34 -4.30 -15.67
C GLU A 52 -5.64 -4.36 -14.30
N LEU A 53 -4.30 -4.40 -14.29
CA LEU A 53 -3.54 -4.39 -13.03
C LEU A 53 -3.65 -3.04 -12.32
N MET A 54 -3.68 -1.94 -13.07
CA MET A 54 -3.85 -0.61 -12.50
C MET A 54 -5.25 -0.43 -11.92
N GLU A 55 -6.28 -1.01 -12.54
CA GLU A 55 -7.64 -1.03 -11.99
C GLU A 55 -7.72 -1.79 -10.66
N GLU A 56 -7.10 -2.98 -10.58
CA GLU A 56 -7.06 -3.73 -9.32
C GLU A 56 -6.34 -2.97 -8.19
N ILE A 57 -5.25 -2.26 -8.51
CA ILE A 57 -4.52 -1.44 -7.53
C ILE A 57 -5.36 -0.24 -7.08
N LYS A 58 -6.08 0.40 -8.00
CA LYS A 58 -7.00 1.51 -7.68
C LYS A 58 -8.09 1.05 -6.70
N VAL A 59 -8.67 -0.14 -6.92
CA VAL A 59 -9.66 -0.71 -5.99
C VAL A 59 -9.09 -0.87 -4.58
N GLU A 60 -7.86 -1.39 -4.45
CA GLU A 60 -7.24 -1.57 -3.12
C GLU A 60 -6.79 -0.26 -2.48
N ARG A 61 -6.38 0.74 -3.28
CA ARG A 61 -6.18 2.12 -2.82
C ARG A 61 -7.47 2.70 -2.25
N ASP A 62 -8.57 2.56 -2.97
CA ASP A 62 -9.87 3.09 -2.55
C ASP A 62 -10.36 2.38 -1.27
N ARG A 63 -10.11 1.07 -1.14
CA ARG A 63 -10.33 0.32 0.11
C ARG A 63 -9.50 0.88 1.26
N ALA A 64 -8.23 1.23 1.04
CA ALA A 64 -7.37 1.82 2.07
C ALA A 64 -7.87 3.20 2.51
N LEU A 65 -8.29 4.05 1.56
CA LEU A 65 -8.91 5.35 1.85
C LEU A 65 -10.18 5.22 2.70
N LEU A 66 -11.05 4.26 2.37
CA LEU A 66 -12.26 3.99 3.16
C LEU A 66 -11.92 3.53 4.59
N LYS A 67 -10.91 2.67 4.76
CA LYS A 67 -10.45 2.25 6.10
C LYS A 67 -9.91 3.43 6.90
N GLN A 68 -9.09 4.28 6.28
CA GLN A 68 -8.57 5.49 6.92
C GLN A 68 -9.72 6.39 7.39
N GLU A 69 -10.70 6.66 6.53
CA GLU A 69 -11.85 7.50 6.87
C GLU A 69 -12.69 6.91 8.01
N ILE A 70 -12.92 5.59 8.01
CA ILE A 70 -13.62 4.90 9.11
C ILE A 70 -12.83 5.08 10.42
N LEU A 71 -11.52 4.87 10.41
CA LEU A 71 -10.68 5.02 11.61
C LEU A 71 -10.69 6.47 12.11
N ASN A 72 -10.61 7.45 11.20
CA ASN A 72 -10.70 8.87 11.55
C ASN A 72 -12.01 9.18 12.29
N ARG A 73 -13.14 8.65 11.81
CA ARG A 73 -14.44 8.83 12.48
C ARG A 73 -14.50 8.14 13.84
N VAL A 74 -13.94 6.94 13.96
CA VAL A 74 -13.87 6.22 15.25
C VAL A 74 -13.01 6.98 16.27
N ILE A 75 -11.92 7.61 15.83
CA ILE A 75 -11.04 8.43 16.68
C ILE A 75 -11.71 9.77 17.04
N ALA A 76 -12.45 10.38 16.11
CA ALA A 76 -13.11 11.66 16.31
C ALA A 76 -14.30 11.60 17.29
N GLY A 77 -14.94 10.42 17.43
CA GLY A 77 -16.12 10.23 18.28
C GLY A 77 -17.44 10.51 17.55
#